data_AF-A0A2P2GED8-F1
#
_entry.id   AF-A0A2P2GED8-F1
#
_cell.length_a   1.000
_cell.length_b   1.000
_cell.length_c   1.000
_cell.angle_alpha   90.00
_cell.angle_beta   90.00
_cell.angle_gamma   90.00
#
_symmetry.space_group_name_H-M   'P 1'
#
loop_
_entity.id
_entity.type
_entity.pdbx_description
1 polymer ?
#
loop_
_entity_poly.entity_id
_entity_poly.type
_entity_poly.pdbx_seq_one_letter_code
_entity_poly.pdbx_strand_id
1 'polypeptide(L)'
;MRGIETYENLRQDGDLGDAVPRLRELLAGRLLRTFHATRLLDYEVDDIRSRGLLRLTPQLLQGRRDKALASGVITEEEHRALCESDAFMTDPNVTLRLGKVCVVGNRQPLYDRPIGDQFSFWGGEAQYSSGVWKNSGSDRVKRLGQPALVVALLDASDPKVAVLTTELIYPFVGSYLGLERVGCQIDFEADVPGDRIEAVWHPGDAEYDVFERFPRG
;
A
#
# COMPACT_ATOMS: atom_id res chain seq x y z
N MET A 1 -32.03 1.71 10.18
CA MET A 1 -31.47 1.64 8.81
C MET A 1 -32.38 0.76 7.96
N ARG A 2 -33.28 1.34 7.15
CA ARG A 2 -33.94 0.63 6.03
C ARG A 2 -33.28 1.13 4.74
N GLY A 3 -32.93 0.22 3.82
CA GLY A 3 -32.57 0.58 2.44
C GLY A 3 -31.08 0.62 2.07
N ILE A 4 -30.16 0.16 2.92
CA ILE A 4 -28.75 0.03 2.51
C ILE A 4 -28.55 -1.34 1.87
N GLU A 5 -28.55 -1.35 0.54
CA GLU A 5 -28.40 -2.58 -0.26
C GLU A 5 -26.96 -2.81 -0.71
N THR A 6 -26.13 -1.76 -0.76
CA THR A 6 -24.74 -1.84 -1.21
C THR A 6 -23.79 -1.06 -0.31
N TYR A 7 -22.51 -1.44 -0.35
CA TYR A 7 -21.45 -0.71 0.35
C TYR A 7 -21.30 0.74 -0.14
N GLU A 8 -21.61 1.00 -1.41
CA GLU A 8 -21.58 2.35 -1.96
C GLU A 8 -22.68 3.23 -1.38
N ASN A 9 -23.92 2.70 -1.28
CA ASN A 9 -25.03 3.40 -0.61
C ASN A 9 -24.70 3.68 0.85
N LEU A 10 -24.04 2.74 1.54
CA LEU A 10 -23.59 2.94 2.91
C LEU A 10 -22.61 4.12 3.01
N ARG A 11 -21.66 4.24 2.08
CA ARG A 11 -20.66 5.32 2.08
C ARG A 11 -21.23 6.70 1.70
N GLN A 12 -22.22 6.74 0.81
CA GLN A 12 -22.79 7.98 0.29
C GLN A 12 -23.87 8.54 1.21
N ASP A 13 -24.75 7.67 1.72
CA ASP A 13 -26.01 8.07 2.37
C ASP A 13 -26.12 7.59 3.82
N GLY A 14 -25.16 6.78 4.29
CA GLY A 14 -25.16 6.24 5.65
C GLY A 14 -24.70 7.27 6.66
N ASP A 15 -25.61 8.07 7.22
CA ASP A 15 -25.29 8.83 8.42
C ASP A 15 -25.05 7.87 9.59
N LEU A 16 -23.78 7.79 10.00
CA LEU A 16 -23.33 6.93 11.10
C LEU A 16 -23.38 7.63 12.45
N GLY A 17 -23.69 8.94 12.52
CA GLY A 17 -23.88 9.70 13.75
C GLY A 17 -22.86 9.37 14.86
N ASP A 18 -23.37 9.01 16.05
CA ASP A 18 -22.58 8.69 17.24
C ASP A 18 -21.82 7.35 17.17
N ALA A 19 -21.96 6.58 16.09
CA ALA A 19 -21.22 5.32 15.94
C ALA A 19 -19.71 5.56 15.77
N VAL A 20 -19.31 6.74 15.25
CA VAL A 20 -17.90 7.08 15.02
C VAL A 20 -17.09 7.16 16.32
N PRO A 21 -17.47 7.98 17.33
CA PRO A 21 -16.77 7.99 18.62
C PRO A 21 -16.75 6.62 19.31
N ARG A 22 -17.86 5.89 19.27
CA ARG A 22 -17.98 4.57 19.93
C ARG A 22 -17.12 3.51 19.26
N LEU A 23 -17.03 3.51 17.94
CA LEU A 23 -16.15 2.58 17.24
C LEU A 23 -14.69 2.90 17.54
N ARG A 24 -14.31 4.18 17.64
CA ARG A 24 -12.95 4.56 18.05
C ARG A 24 -12.59 3.99 19.42
N GLU A 25 -13.50 4.07 20.38
CA GLU A 25 -13.30 3.45 21.70
C GLU A 25 -13.14 1.93 21.62
N LEU A 26 -13.95 1.26 20.78
CA LEU A 26 -13.88 -0.19 20.59
C LEU A 26 -12.58 -0.65 19.92
N LEU A 27 -12.04 0.17 19.01
CA LEU A 27 -10.80 -0.09 18.29
C LEU A 27 -9.56 0.39 19.05
N ALA A 28 -9.73 1.06 20.19
CA ALA A 28 -8.62 1.56 20.99
C ALA A 28 -7.66 0.42 21.39
N GLY A 29 -6.37 0.59 21.09
CA GLY A 29 -5.33 -0.41 21.36
C GLY A 29 -5.44 -1.69 20.52
N ARG A 30 -6.30 -1.73 19.50
CA ARG A 30 -6.38 -2.84 18.55
C ARG A 30 -5.47 -2.58 17.36
N LEU A 31 -4.85 -3.64 16.87
CA LEU A 31 -4.07 -3.59 15.64
C LEU A 31 -4.96 -3.97 14.46
N LEU A 32 -4.99 -3.11 13.46
CA LEU A 32 -5.58 -3.37 12.17
C LEU A 32 -4.55 -4.05 11.27
N ARG A 33 -4.90 -5.22 10.76
CA ARG A 33 -4.11 -5.93 9.74
C ARG A 33 -4.35 -5.28 8.38
N THR A 34 -3.29 -4.78 7.77
CA THR A 34 -3.32 -4.02 6.50
C THR A 34 -2.35 -4.60 5.48
N PHE A 35 -2.54 -4.24 4.21
CA PHE A 35 -1.81 -4.84 3.10
C PHE A 35 -1.21 -3.79 2.17
N HIS A 36 0.09 -3.85 1.94
CA HIS A 36 0.80 -3.02 0.98
C HIS A 36 1.31 -3.89 -0.18
N ALA A 37 0.79 -3.64 -1.38
CA ALA A 37 1.21 -4.34 -2.61
C ALA A 37 2.35 -3.58 -3.28
N THR A 38 3.44 -4.26 -3.60
CA THR A 38 4.61 -3.67 -4.27
C THR A 38 5.49 -4.75 -4.91
N ARG A 39 6.60 -4.38 -5.57
CA ARG A 39 7.69 -5.31 -5.90
C ARG A 39 8.91 -5.03 -5.03
N LEU A 40 9.52 -6.10 -4.52
CA LEU A 40 10.68 -6.04 -3.64
C LEU A 40 11.81 -6.91 -4.17
N LEU A 41 13.03 -6.39 -4.11
CA LEU A 41 14.25 -7.19 -4.18
C LEU A 41 14.46 -7.92 -2.85
N ASP A 42 15.21 -9.02 -2.85
CA ASP A 42 15.41 -9.86 -1.66
C ASP A 42 15.91 -9.05 -0.45
N TYR A 43 16.90 -8.17 -0.66
CA TYR A 43 17.42 -7.33 0.42
C TYR A 43 16.42 -6.27 0.90
N GLU A 44 15.40 -5.92 0.11
CA GLU A 44 14.35 -4.98 0.51
C GLU A 44 13.34 -5.65 1.43
N VAL A 45 13.14 -6.96 1.28
CA VAL A 45 12.36 -7.77 2.23
C VAL A 45 13.00 -7.73 3.61
N ASP A 46 14.32 -7.92 3.69
CA ASP A 46 15.07 -7.84 4.94
C ASP A 46 15.06 -6.43 5.54
N ASP A 47 15.14 -5.40 4.70
CA ASP A 47 15.02 -4.01 5.13
C ASP A 47 13.64 -3.73 5.73
N ILE A 48 12.56 -4.24 5.12
CA ILE A 48 11.19 -4.06 5.63
C ILE A 48 11.01 -4.81 6.94
N ARG A 49 11.51 -6.04 7.07
CA ARG A 49 11.44 -6.80 8.31
C ARG A 49 12.20 -6.13 9.46
N SER A 50 13.35 -5.51 9.18
CA SER A 50 14.21 -4.90 10.20
C SER A 50 13.84 -3.46 10.53
N ARG A 51 13.58 -2.62 9.51
CA ARG A 51 13.34 -1.18 9.65
C ARG A 51 11.87 -0.82 9.57
N GLY A 52 11.05 -1.71 9.02
CA GLY A 52 9.64 -1.49 8.81
C GLY A 52 9.30 -0.93 7.43
N LEU A 53 8.02 -0.62 7.23
CA LEU A 53 7.51 -0.02 6.01
C LEU A 53 7.59 1.50 6.14
N LEU A 54 8.56 2.08 5.45
CA LEU A 54 8.87 3.51 5.54
C LEU A 54 7.97 4.33 4.60
N ARG A 55 7.62 5.55 5.03
CA ARG A 55 6.89 6.51 4.22
C ARG A 55 7.64 6.86 2.94
N LEU A 56 6.88 7.12 1.90
CA LEU A 56 7.43 7.62 0.65
C LEU A 56 8.09 8.98 0.85
N THR A 57 9.40 9.04 0.66
CA THR A 57 10.21 10.26 0.67
C THR A 57 11.22 10.22 -0.50
N PRO A 58 11.72 11.37 -0.97
CA PRO A 58 12.80 11.40 -1.95
C PRO A 58 14.02 10.61 -1.50
N GLN A 59 14.35 10.69 -0.21
CA GLN A 59 15.47 9.98 0.40
C GLN A 59 15.25 8.46 0.38
N LEU A 60 14.02 7.99 0.59
CA LEU A 60 13.70 6.57 0.49
C LEU A 60 13.91 6.06 -0.94
N LEU A 61 13.40 6.76 -1.95
CA LEU A 61 13.59 6.33 -3.35
C LEU A 61 15.05 6.40 -3.76
N GLN A 62 15.76 7.47 -3.40
CA GLN A 62 17.20 7.59 -3.66
C GLN A 62 17.97 6.43 -3.04
N GLY A 63 17.74 6.14 -1.75
CA GLY A 63 18.40 5.04 -1.06
C GLY A 63 18.13 3.67 -1.68
N ARG A 64 16.90 3.44 -2.17
CA ARG A 64 16.57 2.20 -2.92
C ARG A 64 17.37 2.10 -4.22
N ARG A 65 17.46 3.19 -5.00
CA ARG A 65 18.26 3.25 -6.24
C ARG A 65 19.74 3.01 -5.97
N ASP A 66 20.30 3.69 -4.97
CA ASP A 66 21.72 3.57 -4.62
C ASP A 66 22.06 2.16 -4.16
N LYS A 67 21.19 1.53 -3.36
CA LYS A 67 21.38 0.14 -2.92
C LYS A 67 21.25 -0.84 -4.08
N ALA A 68 20.37 -0.60 -5.05
CA ALA A 68 20.27 -1.43 -6.25
C ALA A 68 21.51 -1.33 -7.14
N LEU A 69 22.09 -0.13 -7.29
CA LEU A 69 23.35 0.05 -8.01
C LEU A 69 24.50 -0.63 -7.27
N ALA A 70 24.63 -0.40 -5.95
CA ALA A 70 25.69 -0.98 -5.14
C ALA A 70 25.64 -2.51 -5.06
N SER A 71 24.44 -3.11 -5.18
CA SER A 71 24.25 -4.57 -5.25
C SER A 71 24.40 -5.14 -6.67
N GLY A 72 24.68 -4.29 -7.67
CA GLY A 72 24.84 -4.72 -9.07
C GLY A 72 23.55 -5.15 -9.75
N VAL A 73 22.38 -4.87 -9.15
CA VAL A 73 21.06 -5.19 -9.72
C VAL A 73 20.76 -4.29 -10.92
N ILE A 74 21.19 -3.03 -10.87
CA ILE A 74 21.10 -2.07 -11.98
C ILE A 74 22.47 -1.55 -12.40
N THR A 75 22.57 -1.08 -13.64
CA THR A 75 23.77 -0.41 -14.16
C THR A 75 23.81 1.06 -13.76
N GLU A 76 24.97 1.71 -13.90
CA GLU A 76 25.09 3.16 -13.72
C GLU A 76 24.18 3.96 -14.67
N GLU A 77 23.98 3.46 -15.89
CA GLU A 77 23.11 4.10 -16.87
C GLU A 77 21.63 3.99 -16.46
N GLU A 78 21.21 2.83 -15.96
CA GLU A 78 19.87 2.63 -15.42
C GLU A 78 19.63 3.48 -14.16
N HIS A 79 20.63 3.57 -13.27
CA HIS A 79 20.57 4.44 -12.09
C HIS A 79 20.44 5.92 -12.46
N ARG A 80 21.22 6.39 -13.46
CA ARG A 80 21.12 7.76 -13.97
C ARG A 80 19.74 8.05 -14.56
N ALA A 81 19.24 7.17 -15.41
CA ALA A 81 17.90 7.29 -15.99
C ALA A 81 16.79 7.33 -14.92
N LEU A 82 16.92 6.50 -13.88
CA LEU A 82 16.02 6.50 -12.72
C LEU A 82 16.04 7.84 -11.97
N CYS A 83 17.21 8.47 -11.80
CA CYS A 83 17.35 9.77 -11.14
C CYS A 83 16.77 10.91 -11.98
N GLU A 84 16.91 10.86 -13.31
CA GLU A 84 16.37 11.87 -14.22
C GLU A 84 14.84 11.77 -14.37
N SER A 85 14.28 10.57 -14.17
CA SER A 85 12.85 10.30 -14.25
C SER A 85 12.04 10.69 -13.00
N ASP A 86 12.70 11.25 -11.98
CA ASP A 86 12.18 11.31 -10.61
C ASP A 86 10.79 11.93 -10.55
N ALA A 87 9.82 11.10 -10.20
CA ALA A 87 8.40 11.39 -10.24
C ALA A 87 7.96 12.52 -9.30
N PHE A 88 8.83 12.88 -8.34
CA PHE A 88 8.61 13.96 -7.38
C PHE A 88 8.53 15.36 -7.99
N MET A 89 9.02 15.56 -9.22
CA MET A 89 9.13 16.91 -9.78
C MET A 89 7.95 17.31 -10.67
N THR A 90 7.06 16.40 -11.07
CA THR A 90 6.03 16.73 -12.09
C THR A 90 4.66 16.09 -11.93
N ASP A 91 4.45 15.09 -11.07
CA ASP A 91 3.18 14.37 -10.99
C ASP A 91 2.34 14.72 -9.73
N PRO A 92 1.16 15.33 -9.88
CA PRO A 92 0.25 15.62 -8.77
C PRO A 92 -0.11 14.40 -7.91
N ASN A 93 -0.16 13.19 -8.48
CA ASN A 93 -0.53 11.98 -7.76
C ASN A 93 0.58 11.51 -6.81
N VAL A 94 1.85 11.78 -7.13
CA VAL A 94 2.98 11.48 -6.25
C VAL A 94 2.96 12.41 -5.05
N THR A 95 2.65 13.69 -5.25
CA THR A 95 2.51 14.67 -4.18
C THR A 95 1.46 14.26 -3.16
N LEU A 96 0.34 13.67 -3.59
CA LEU A 96 -0.70 13.15 -2.69
C LEU A 96 -0.26 11.97 -1.83
N ARG A 97 0.79 11.25 -2.23
CA ARG A 97 1.35 10.08 -1.53
C ARG A 97 2.63 10.39 -0.75
N LEU A 98 3.21 11.57 -0.94
CA LEU A 98 4.41 12.00 -0.26
C LEU A 98 4.19 12.00 1.26
N GLY A 99 5.14 11.45 2.01
CA GLY A 99 5.04 11.37 3.47
C GLY A 99 4.03 10.34 3.98
N LYS A 100 3.58 9.41 3.14
CA LYS A 100 2.60 8.38 3.50
C LYS A 100 3.09 6.96 3.21
N VAL A 101 2.53 6.01 3.94
CA VAL A 101 2.46 4.59 3.60
C VAL A 101 1.02 4.28 3.17
N CYS A 102 0.83 3.88 1.92
CA CYS A 102 -0.50 3.53 1.40
C CYS A 102 -0.76 2.04 1.57
N VAL A 103 -1.82 1.67 2.29
CA VAL A 103 -2.21 0.27 2.52
C VAL A 103 -3.69 0.04 2.27
N VAL A 104 -4.06 -1.21 2.04
CA VAL A 104 -5.46 -1.67 2.00
C VAL A 104 -5.86 -2.12 3.40
N GLY A 105 -6.98 -1.61 3.91
CA GLY A 105 -7.42 -1.83 5.29
C GLY A 105 -8.05 -3.20 5.58
N ASN A 106 -8.35 -4.01 4.56
CA ASN A 106 -8.88 -5.37 4.69
C ASN A 106 -8.59 -6.19 3.42
N ARG A 107 -8.95 -7.49 3.42
CA ARG A 107 -8.65 -8.40 2.30
C ARG A 107 -9.58 -8.25 1.10
N GLN A 108 -10.81 -7.77 1.28
CA GLN A 108 -11.84 -7.81 0.23
C GLN A 108 -11.42 -7.05 -1.05
N PRO A 109 -10.82 -5.83 -0.99
CA PRO A 109 -10.31 -5.16 -2.19
C PRO A 109 -9.22 -5.93 -2.93
N LEU A 110 -8.49 -6.83 -2.25
CA LEU A 110 -7.46 -7.67 -2.86
C LEU A 110 -8.08 -8.71 -3.81
N TYR A 111 -9.32 -9.12 -3.58
CA TYR A 111 -10.07 -10.00 -4.49
C TYR A 111 -10.78 -9.20 -5.59
N ASP A 112 -11.38 -8.07 -5.22
CA ASP A 112 -12.38 -7.40 -6.06
C ASP A 112 -11.80 -6.36 -7.01
N ARG A 113 -10.64 -5.79 -6.69
CA ARG A 113 -10.02 -4.70 -7.47
C ARG A 113 -8.82 -5.20 -8.26
N PRO A 114 -8.57 -4.63 -9.45
CA PRO A 114 -7.30 -4.84 -10.12
C PRO A 114 -6.19 -4.14 -9.31
N ILE A 115 -5.48 -4.91 -8.47
CA ILE A 115 -4.28 -4.46 -7.75
C ILE A 115 -3.00 -4.78 -8.57
N GLY A 116 -3.16 -5.25 -9.81
CA GLY A 116 -2.06 -5.61 -10.69
C GLY A 116 -1.07 -4.46 -10.91
N ASP A 117 -1.56 -3.24 -11.05
CA ASP A 117 -0.73 -2.05 -11.32
C ASP A 117 0.26 -1.74 -10.19
N GLN A 118 -0.10 -2.05 -8.94
CA GLN A 118 0.78 -1.92 -7.78
C GLN A 118 1.95 -2.92 -7.82
N PHE A 119 1.78 -4.05 -8.49
CA PHE A 119 2.83 -5.06 -8.72
C PHE A 119 3.57 -4.88 -10.06
N SER A 120 3.14 -3.94 -10.90
CA SER A 120 3.68 -3.78 -12.26
C SER A 120 5.07 -3.18 -12.28
N PHE A 121 5.47 -2.44 -11.24
CA PHE A 121 6.72 -1.68 -11.24
C PHE A 121 7.49 -1.80 -9.91
N TRP A 122 8.79 -2.06 -10.00
CA TRP A 122 9.73 -1.83 -8.90
C TRP A 122 9.67 -0.36 -8.48
N GLY A 123 9.62 -0.11 -7.17
CA GLY A 123 9.32 1.23 -6.63
C GLY A 123 7.83 1.55 -6.42
N GLY A 124 6.92 0.67 -6.85
CA GLY A 124 5.48 0.80 -6.64
C GLY A 124 4.84 1.98 -7.39
N GLU A 125 3.64 2.37 -6.96
CA GLU A 125 2.81 3.34 -7.69
C GLU A 125 3.44 4.75 -7.79
N ALA A 126 4.37 5.09 -6.89
CA ALA A 126 5.03 6.40 -6.86
C ALA A 126 6.02 6.60 -8.01
N GLN A 127 6.64 5.53 -8.52
CA GLN A 127 7.51 5.61 -9.69
C GLN A 127 6.70 5.47 -10.99
N TYR A 128 5.63 4.68 -10.98
CA TYR A 128 4.76 4.44 -12.14
C TYR A 128 4.10 5.70 -12.71
N SER A 129 3.68 6.64 -11.86
CA SER A 129 2.75 7.66 -12.32
C SER A 129 3.41 8.73 -13.21
N SER A 130 4.75 8.92 -13.13
CA SER A 130 5.43 9.87 -14.00
C SER A 130 5.45 9.43 -15.47
N GLY A 131 4.95 10.29 -16.36
CA GLY A 131 4.97 10.05 -17.81
C GLY A 131 6.39 9.88 -18.37
N VAL A 132 7.40 10.42 -17.67
CA VAL A 132 8.81 10.22 -17.98
C VAL A 132 9.19 8.77 -17.72
N TRP A 133 8.96 8.24 -16.51
CA TRP A 133 9.33 6.86 -16.16
C TRP A 133 8.60 5.81 -17.02
N LYS A 134 7.32 6.03 -17.34
CA LYS A 134 6.58 5.16 -18.25
C LYS A 134 7.26 5.03 -19.62
N ASN A 135 7.81 6.12 -20.14
CA ASN A 135 8.35 6.18 -21.50
C ASN A 135 9.87 5.98 -21.59
N SER A 136 10.64 6.28 -20.53
CA SER A 136 12.11 6.23 -20.54
C SER A 136 12.72 5.15 -19.65
N GLY A 137 11.97 4.59 -18.70
CA GLY A 137 12.46 3.50 -17.86
C GLY A 137 12.58 2.20 -18.66
N SER A 138 13.72 1.52 -18.56
CA SER A 138 13.91 0.18 -19.14
C SER A 138 12.87 -0.80 -18.58
N ASP A 139 12.22 -1.58 -19.45
CA ASP A 139 11.24 -2.61 -19.06
C ASP A 139 11.83 -3.64 -18.09
N ARG A 140 13.15 -3.84 -18.13
CA ARG A 140 13.88 -4.65 -17.15
C ARG A 140 13.85 -4.02 -15.76
N VAL A 141 14.22 -2.76 -15.64
CA VAL A 141 14.29 -2.04 -14.34
C VAL A 141 12.91 -1.95 -13.69
N LYS A 142 11.90 -1.72 -14.53
CA LYS A 142 10.48 -1.74 -14.14
C LYS A 142 10.07 -3.06 -13.49
N ARG A 143 10.62 -4.20 -13.92
CA ARG A 143 10.24 -5.54 -13.41
C ARG A 143 11.18 -6.09 -12.33
N LEU A 144 12.06 -5.27 -11.77
CA LEU A 144 12.95 -5.71 -10.71
C LEU A 144 12.19 -6.19 -9.47
N GLY A 145 12.81 -7.14 -8.77
CA GLY A 145 12.22 -7.79 -7.61
C GLY A 145 11.02 -8.68 -7.97
N GLN A 146 10.49 -9.30 -6.94
CA GLN A 146 9.29 -10.13 -7.03
C GLN A 146 8.07 -9.35 -6.51
N PRO A 147 6.86 -9.63 -7.04
CA PRO A 147 5.63 -9.20 -6.40
C PRO A 147 5.63 -9.57 -4.91
N ALA A 148 5.19 -8.64 -4.07
CA ALA A 148 5.18 -8.81 -2.64
C ALA A 148 3.95 -8.14 -2.02
N LEU A 149 3.27 -8.86 -1.13
CA LEU A 149 2.25 -8.30 -0.26
C LEU A 149 2.81 -8.17 1.16
N VAL A 150 3.15 -6.95 1.56
CA VAL A 150 3.62 -6.66 2.92
C VAL A 150 2.40 -6.54 3.83
N VAL A 151 2.38 -7.32 4.90
CA VAL A 151 1.31 -7.32 5.89
C VAL A 151 1.76 -6.53 7.11
N ALA A 152 1.13 -5.38 7.29
CA ALA A 152 1.49 -4.40 8.30
C ALA A 152 0.37 -4.26 9.35
N LEU A 153 0.75 -4.16 10.62
CA LEU A 153 -0.16 -3.94 11.74
C LEU A 153 -0.16 -2.46 12.11
N LEU A 154 -1.26 -1.77 11.81
CA LEU A 154 -1.45 -0.37 12.22
C LEU A 154 -2.23 -0.29 13.52
N ASP A 155 -1.85 0.61 14.43
CA ASP A 155 -2.66 0.87 15.63
C ASP A 155 -3.93 1.64 15.21
N ALA A 156 -5.09 1.02 15.39
CA ALA A 156 -6.38 1.60 15.05
C ALA A 156 -6.79 2.76 15.97
N SER A 157 -5.95 3.14 16.94
CA SER A 157 -6.10 4.34 17.74
C SER A 157 -5.12 5.46 17.37
N ASP A 158 -4.12 5.18 16.52
CA ASP A 158 -3.15 6.19 16.09
C ASP A 158 -3.85 7.27 15.23
N PRO A 159 -3.84 8.55 15.65
CA PRO A 159 -4.47 9.62 14.89
C PRO A 159 -3.91 9.81 13.46
N LYS A 160 -2.71 9.29 13.18
CA LYS A 160 -2.07 9.32 11.86
C LYS A 160 -2.52 8.21 10.92
N VAL A 161 -3.27 7.22 11.41
CA VAL A 161 -4.18 6.44 10.58
C VAL A 161 -5.35 7.39 10.26
N ALA A 162 -5.05 8.47 9.54
CA ALA A 162 -5.74 9.77 9.45
C ALA A 162 -7.18 9.71 8.86
N VAL A 163 -7.70 8.48 8.78
CA VAL A 163 -8.88 8.00 8.09
C VAL A 163 -9.77 7.19 9.09
N LEU A 164 -9.39 7.13 10.37
CA LEU A 164 -10.13 6.48 11.45
C LEU A 164 -11.48 7.10 11.81
N THR A 165 -11.90 8.22 11.20
CA THR A 165 -13.13 8.90 11.62
C THR A 165 -14.31 8.68 10.69
N THR A 166 -14.11 8.64 9.38
CA THR A 166 -15.22 8.45 8.42
C THR A 166 -15.06 7.21 7.58
N GLU A 167 -13.84 6.80 7.26
CA GLU A 167 -13.58 5.88 6.17
C GLU A 167 -13.30 4.44 6.62
N LEU A 168 -12.86 4.22 7.87
CA LEU A 168 -12.72 2.88 8.46
C LEU A 168 -14.02 2.34 9.05
N ILE A 169 -14.92 3.22 9.51
CA ILE A 169 -16.21 2.79 10.06
C ILE A 169 -17.11 2.15 9.01
N TYR A 170 -17.12 2.68 7.77
CA TYR A 170 -17.90 2.09 6.69
C TYR A 170 -17.46 0.66 6.38
N PRO A 171 -16.17 0.31 6.26
CA PRO A 171 -15.72 -1.06 6.15
C PRO A 171 -16.21 -1.95 7.29
N PHE A 172 -16.10 -1.51 8.55
CA PHE A 172 -16.60 -2.31 9.68
C PHE A 172 -18.10 -2.55 9.61
N VAL A 173 -18.89 -1.49 9.39
CA VAL A 173 -20.36 -1.58 9.31
C VAL A 173 -20.78 -2.37 8.08
N GLY A 174 -20.16 -2.13 6.92
CA GLY A 174 -20.44 -2.84 5.68
C GLY A 174 -20.13 -4.33 5.81
N SER A 175 -19.01 -4.70 6.43
CA SER A 175 -18.69 -6.10 6.73
C SER A 175 -19.69 -6.72 7.71
N TYR A 176 -20.09 -5.98 8.75
CA TYR A 176 -21.10 -6.44 9.71
C TYR A 176 -22.48 -6.68 9.05
N LEU A 177 -22.85 -5.82 8.10
CA LEU A 177 -24.09 -5.94 7.32
C LEU A 177 -24.02 -6.99 6.20
N GLY A 178 -22.86 -7.63 5.99
CA GLY A 178 -22.67 -8.62 4.93
C GLY A 178 -22.68 -8.02 3.52
N LEU A 179 -22.35 -6.73 3.37
CA LEU A 179 -22.27 -6.08 2.08
C LEU A 179 -21.05 -6.59 1.30
N GLU A 180 -21.17 -6.63 -0.03
CA GLU A 180 -20.07 -6.98 -0.91
C GLU A 180 -19.14 -5.79 -1.17
N ARG A 181 -17.91 -6.06 -1.64
CA ARG A 181 -16.92 -5.05 -2.08
C ARG A 181 -16.52 -4.04 -1.02
N VAL A 182 -16.63 -4.44 0.24
CA VAL A 182 -16.33 -3.63 1.41
C VAL A 182 -14.84 -3.44 1.59
N GLY A 183 -14.34 -2.21 1.56
CA GLY A 183 -12.96 -1.94 1.91
C GLY A 183 -12.57 -0.47 1.85
N CYS A 184 -11.35 -0.20 2.28
CA CYS A 184 -10.77 1.14 2.28
C CYS A 184 -9.29 1.10 1.91
N GLN A 185 -8.82 2.19 1.33
CA GLN A 185 -7.40 2.52 1.30
C GLN A 185 -7.11 3.41 2.52
N ILE A 186 -5.97 3.18 3.15
CA ILE A 186 -5.48 3.96 4.27
C ILE A 186 -4.17 4.61 3.83
N ASP A 187 -4.14 5.93 3.88
CA ASP A 187 -2.93 6.73 3.76
C ASP A 187 -2.39 6.99 5.17
N PHE A 188 -1.38 6.24 5.59
CA PHE A 188 -0.79 6.35 6.92
C PHE A 188 0.38 7.34 6.91
N GLU A 189 0.27 8.44 7.66
CA GLU A 189 1.25 9.55 7.65
C GLU A 189 2.44 9.33 8.60
N ALA A 190 2.77 8.06 8.87
CA ALA A 190 3.94 7.65 9.65
C ALA A 190 4.59 6.39 9.06
N ASP A 191 5.80 6.11 9.51
CA ASP A 191 6.49 4.85 9.22
C ASP A 191 5.86 3.73 10.05
N VAL A 192 5.71 2.54 9.47
CA VAL A 192 5.32 1.35 10.22
C VAL A 192 6.61 0.68 10.70
N PRO A 193 6.84 0.50 12.01
CA PRO A 193 8.09 -0.09 12.49
C PRO A 193 8.19 -1.59 12.17
N GLY A 194 9.42 -2.12 12.14
CA GLY A 194 9.71 -3.51 11.74
C GLY A 194 8.99 -4.57 12.58
N ASP A 195 8.83 -4.32 13.89
CA ASP A 195 8.09 -5.18 14.81
C ASP A 195 6.57 -5.21 14.58
N ARG A 196 6.08 -4.35 13.68
CA ARG A 196 4.69 -4.32 13.20
C ARG A 196 4.53 -4.87 11.79
N ILE A 197 5.60 -5.36 11.18
CA ILE A 197 5.52 -6.16 9.96
C ILE A 197 5.24 -7.61 10.37
N GLU A 198 4.01 -8.05 10.15
CA GLU A 198 3.58 -9.40 10.48
C GLU A 198 4.13 -10.41 9.48
N ALA A 199 4.11 -10.06 8.18
CA ALA A 199 4.58 -10.92 7.11
C ALA A 199 4.94 -10.13 5.84
N VAL A 200 5.70 -10.77 4.96
CA VAL A 200 5.87 -10.35 3.56
C VAL A 200 5.61 -11.60 2.73
N TRP A 201 4.53 -11.60 1.96
CA TRP A 201 4.14 -12.74 1.14
C TRP A 201 4.54 -12.54 -0.32
N HIS A 202 5.02 -13.60 -0.94
CA HIS A 202 5.46 -13.68 -2.32
C HIS A 202 4.69 -14.77 -3.09
N PRO A 203 4.75 -14.76 -4.44
CA PRO A 203 4.28 -15.89 -5.23
C PRO A 203 4.82 -17.24 -4.74
N GLY A 204 3.91 -18.18 -4.49
CA GLY A 204 4.24 -19.49 -3.93
C GLY A 204 3.94 -19.61 -2.42
N ASP A 205 3.77 -18.49 -1.72
CA ASP A 205 3.24 -18.51 -0.35
C ASP A 205 1.74 -18.77 -0.38
N ALA A 206 1.23 -19.64 0.49
CA ALA A 206 -0.18 -20.02 0.50
C ALA A 206 -1.10 -18.80 0.67
N GLU A 207 -0.71 -17.84 1.51
CA GLU A 207 -1.45 -16.60 1.77
C GLU A 207 -1.40 -15.59 0.62
N TYR A 208 -0.38 -15.63 -0.24
CA TYR A 208 -0.36 -14.85 -1.48
C TYR A 208 -1.22 -15.52 -2.54
N ASP A 209 -1.12 -16.84 -2.62
CA ASP A 209 -1.63 -17.64 -3.72
C ASP A 209 -3.16 -17.80 -3.70
N VAL A 210 -3.82 -17.48 -2.58
CA VAL A 210 -5.29 -17.32 -2.51
C VAL A 210 -5.81 -16.20 -3.43
N PHE A 211 -4.96 -15.23 -3.80
CA PHE A 211 -5.32 -14.15 -4.71
C PHE A 211 -4.97 -14.57 -6.14
N GLU A 212 -5.89 -15.26 -6.82
CA GLU A 212 -5.67 -15.82 -8.17
C GLU A 212 -5.24 -14.77 -9.22
N ARG A 213 -5.65 -13.52 -9.04
CA ARG A 213 -5.34 -12.39 -9.95
C ARG A 213 -3.96 -11.78 -9.71
N PHE A 214 -3.28 -12.14 -8.62
CA PHE A 214 -1.99 -11.59 -8.30
C PHE A 214 -0.90 -12.19 -9.20
N PRO A 215 0.07 -11.38 -9.67
CA PRO A 215 1.12 -11.86 -10.55
C PRO A 215 2.01 -12.88 -9.85
N ARG A 216 2.42 -13.92 -10.58
CA ARG A 216 3.30 -14.99 -10.06
C ARG A 216 4.76 -14.87 -10.51
N GLY A 217 5.08 -13.82 -11.28
CA GLY A 217 6.40 -13.49 -11.83
C GLY A 217 6.35 -12.18 -12.61
#